data_AF-A0A6D2L7T0-F1
#
_entry.id   AF-A0A6D2L7T0-F1
#
_cell.length_a   1.000
_cell.length_b   1.000
_cell.length_c   1.000
_cell.angle_alpha   90.00
_cell.angle_beta   90.00
_cell.angle_gamma   90.00
#
_symmetry.space_group_name_H-M   'P 1'
#
loop_
_entity.id
_entity.type
_entity.pdbx_description
1 polymer ?
#
loop_
_entity_poly.entity_id
_entity_poly.type
_entity_poly.pdbx_seq_one_letter_code
_entity_poly.pdbx_strand_id
1 'polypeptide(L)'
;MAFKPSNVSKSMAAVLFTIVAMAAFSSAATGLGQSPESDAVVNQCLERMSPRCAMYTTAEMFHHGSLKQSGCCQEIYHMGRMCLNIVTKHVINSLLPKLEDVQKRDLMEKNTILWYLCVPAV
;
A
#
# COMPACT_ATOMS: atom_id res chain seq x y z
N MET A 1 56.19 6.99 -56.24
CA MET A 1 56.61 8.23 -55.54
C MET A 1 55.36 8.90 -54.97
N ALA A 2 55.43 9.34 -53.70
CA ALA A 2 54.53 10.29 -52.98
C ALA A 2 53.00 10.04 -53.03
N PHE A 3 52.32 9.57 -51.97
CA PHE A 3 51.88 10.30 -50.75
C PHE A 3 51.46 11.76 -50.96
N LYS A 4 50.15 12.06 -50.76
CA LYS A 4 49.53 12.79 -49.61
C LYS A 4 48.19 13.48 -50.04
N PRO A 5 47.38 14.08 -49.13
CA PRO A 5 46.18 13.53 -48.47
C PRO A 5 44.89 14.36 -48.75
N SER A 6 43.72 14.08 -48.18
CA SER A 6 43.23 14.79 -46.97
C SER A 6 41.91 14.23 -46.41
N ASN A 7 41.96 13.83 -45.15
CA ASN A 7 41.05 14.11 -44.00
C ASN A 7 39.55 13.79 -44.09
N VAL A 8 39.08 12.78 -43.34
CA VAL A 8 38.65 12.77 -41.89
C VAL A 8 37.17 13.18 -41.78
N SER A 9 36.28 12.19 -41.69
CA SER A 9 35.72 11.63 -40.44
C SER A 9 34.50 12.43 -39.96
N LYS A 10 33.33 11.80 -39.92
CA LYS A 10 32.79 11.24 -38.65
C LYS A 10 31.30 10.89 -38.77
N SER A 11 30.99 9.71 -38.23
CA SER A 11 29.72 9.31 -37.61
C SER A 11 28.49 9.07 -38.47
N MET A 12 28.36 7.78 -38.82
CA MET A 12 27.12 7.00 -38.81
C MET A 12 26.26 7.31 -37.57
N ALA A 13 25.24 8.16 -37.66
CA ALA A 13 24.33 8.43 -36.52
C ALA A 13 22.96 9.02 -36.90
N ALA A 14 22.48 8.88 -38.15
CA ALA A 14 21.28 9.59 -38.58
C ALA A 14 20.21 8.72 -39.28
N VAL A 15 20.09 7.43 -38.91
CA VAL A 15 19.09 6.51 -39.52
C VAL A 15 18.19 5.80 -38.49
N LEU A 16 18.18 6.22 -37.21
CA LEU A 16 17.45 5.50 -36.14
C LEU A 16 16.18 6.19 -35.59
N PHE A 17 15.71 7.28 -36.18
CA PHE A 17 14.60 8.08 -35.59
C PHE A 17 13.18 7.77 -36.09
N THR A 18 12.94 6.72 -36.89
CA THR A 18 11.63 6.51 -37.54
C THR A 18 10.86 5.22 -37.16
N ILE A 19 11.14 4.58 -36.02
CA ILE A 19 10.49 3.28 -35.64
C ILE A 19 9.63 3.35 -34.35
N VAL A 20 9.41 4.51 -33.71
CA VAL A 20 8.78 4.54 -32.35
C VAL A 20 7.44 5.31 -32.28
N ALA A 21 6.46 5.04 -33.15
CA ALA A 21 5.13 5.65 -32.94
C ALA A 21 3.89 4.82 -33.34
N MET A 22 4.03 3.59 -33.86
CA MET A 22 2.86 2.80 -34.30
C MET A 22 2.96 1.32 -33.94
N ALA A 23 3.23 0.97 -32.68
CA ALA A 23 2.98 -0.38 -32.17
C ALA A 23 3.01 -0.43 -30.63
N ALA A 24 1.89 -0.11 -29.98
CA ALA A 24 1.49 -0.72 -28.70
C ALA A 24 0.10 -0.20 -28.27
N PHE A 25 -0.92 -0.36 -29.11
CA PHE A 25 -2.33 -0.25 -28.72
C PHE A 25 -2.85 -1.60 -28.16
N SER A 26 -2.01 -2.31 -27.40
CA SER A 26 -2.31 -3.64 -26.86
C SER A 26 -1.66 -3.83 -25.50
N SER A 27 -2.25 -3.25 -24.47
CA SER A 27 -2.04 -3.72 -23.09
C SER A 27 -3.37 -3.74 -22.36
N ALA A 28 -4.25 -4.63 -22.82
CA ALA A 28 -5.29 -5.19 -21.98
C ALA A 28 -4.69 -6.38 -21.20
N ALA A 29 -4.84 -6.32 -19.87
CA ALA A 29 -4.53 -7.34 -18.87
C ALA A 29 -3.01 -7.59 -18.67
N THR A 30 -2.43 -7.57 -17.47
CA THR A 30 -2.94 -7.86 -16.13
C THR A 30 -2.09 -7.12 -15.09
N GLY A 31 -2.76 -6.64 -14.06
CA GLY A 31 -2.15 -6.22 -12.81
C GLY A 31 -3.28 -5.71 -11.95
N LEU A 32 -3.53 -6.35 -10.82
CA LEU A 32 -4.47 -5.89 -9.80
C LEU A 32 -4.06 -4.46 -9.40
N GLY A 33 -4.57 -3.48 -10.14
CA GLY A 33 -4.45 -2.09 -9.78
C GLY A 33 -5.21 -1.97 -8.47
N GLN A 34 -4.48 -1.86 -7.36
CA GLN A 34 -4.96 -1.02 -6.27
C GLN A 34 -5.32 0.29 -6.95
N SER A 35 -6.62 0.51 -7.13
CA SER A 35 -7.06 1.74 -7.75
C SER A 35 -6.56 2.89 -6.88
N PRO A 36 -6.03 3.98 -7.45
CA PRO A 36 -5.56 5.14 -6.67
C PRO A 36 -6.62 5.65 -5.67
N GLU A 37 -7.90 5.39 -5.94
CA GLU A 37 -9.01 5.65 -5.00
C GLU A 37 -8.96 4.77 -3.72
N SER A 38 -8.50 3.51 -3.80
CA SER A 38 -8.34 2.61 -2.66
C SER A 38 -7.21 3.05 -1.74
N ASP A 39 -6.06 3.43 -2.30
CA ASP A 39 -4.91 3.87 -1.51
C ASP A 39 -5.16 5.23 -0.85
N ALA A 40 -5.88 6.13 -1.54
CA ALA A 40 -6.28 7.43 -0.96
C ALA A 40 -7.16 7.25 0.28
N VAL A 41 -8.15 6.35 0.24
CA VAL A 41 -9.04 6.09 1.39
C VAL A 41 -8.28 5.42 2.54
N VAL A 42 -7.37 4.48 2.25
CA VAL A 42 -6.50 3.88 3.28
C VAL A 42 -5.65 4.95 3.96
N ASN A 43 -5.01 5.84 3.19
CA ASN A 43 -4.18 6.92 3.73
C ASN A 43 -4.98 7.88 4.60
N GLN A 44 -6.17 8.31 4.14
CA GLN A 44 -7.05 9.18 4.93
C GLN A 44 -7.47 8.54 6.26
N CYS A 45 -7.66 7.22 6.28
CA CYS A 45 -7.94 6.51 7.51
C CYS A 45 -6.71 6.42 8.42
N LEU A 46 -5.52 6.14 7.87
CA LEU A 46 -4.26 6.07 8.61
C LEU A 46 -3.89 7.41 9.27
N GLU A 47 -4.19 8.55 8.65
CA GLU A 47 -3.94 9.89 9.22
C GLU A 47 -4.64 10.12 10.58
N ARG A 48 -5.69 9.36 10.89
CA ARG A 48 -6.43 9.47 12.16
C ARG A 48 -5.78 8.72 13.32
N MET A 49 -4.74 7.93 13.05
CA MET A 49 -4.05 7.11 14.03
C MET A 49 -2.57 7.43 14.02
N SER A 50 -2.02 7.77 15.18
CA SER A 50 -0.60 8.00 15.33
C SER A 50 0.20 6.73 15.05
N PRO A 51 1.45 6.84 14.59
CA PRO A 51 2.32 5.68 14.39
C PRO A 51 2.49 4.83 15.67
N ARG A 52 2.47 5.50 16.84
CA ARG A 52 2.54 4.83 18.15
C ARG A 52 1.32 3.95 18.36
N CYS A 53 0.12 4.48 18.13
CA CYS A 53 -1.11 3.72 18.32
C CYS A 53 -1.32 2.67 17.24
N ALA A 54 -0.84 2.88 16.02
CA ALA A 54 -0.79 1.83 15.00
C ALA A 54 0.02 0.60 15.49
N MET A 55 1.15 0.82 16.17
CA MET A 55 1.93 -0.28 16.74
C MET A 55 1.20 -1.02 17.86
N TYR A 56 0.57 -0.31 18.80
CA TYR A 56 -0.21 -0.96 19.86
C TYR A 56 -1.44 -1.70 19.34
N THR A 57 -2.16 -1.13 18.37
CA THR A 57 -3.29 -1.78 17.70
C THR A 57 -2.86 -3.06 17.00
N THR A 58 -1.73 -3.02 16.29
CA THR A 58 -1.16 -4.20 15.64
C THR A 58 -0.74 -5.25 16.67
N ALA A 59 -0.10 -4.83 17.77
CA ALA A 59 0.28 -5.73 18.85
C ALA A 59 -0.95 -6.42 19.47
N GLU A 60 -2.03 -5.68 19.73
CA GLU A 60 -3.30 -6.19 20.28
C GLU A 60 -4.05 -7.14 19.32
N MET A 61 -3.83 -7.01 18.00
CA MET A 61 -4.42 -7.90 16.99
C MET A 61 -3.76 -9.27 16.94
N PHE A 62 -2.43 -9.28 16.94
CA PHE A 62 -1.64 -10.51 16.79
C PHE A 62 -1.31 -11.16 18.13
N HIS A 63 -1.25 -10.37 19.20
CA HIS A 63 -0.96 -10.79 20.56
C HIS A 63 -1.96 -10.13 21.53
N HIS A 64 -1.96 -10.55 22.79
CA HIS A 64 -2.64 -9.76 23.82
C HIS A 64 -1.76 -8.56 24.16
N GLY A 65 -2.27 -7.36 23.94
CA GLY A 65 -1.52 -6.11 24.07
C GLY A 65 -1.94 -5.30 25.29
N SER A 66 -1.39 -4.08 25.36
CA SER A 66 -1.73 -3.10 26.39
C SER A 66 -2.46 -1.89 25.81
N LEU A 67 -3.29 -2.09 24.78
CA LEU A 67 -3.95 -1.02 24.02
C LEU A 67 -4.73 -0.05 24.90
N LYS A 68 -5.40 -0.55 25.96
CA LYS A 68 -6.11 0.31 26.92
C LYS A 68 -5.14 1.12 27.78
N GLN A 69 -4.04 0.53 28.23
CA GLN A 69 -3.06 1.20 29.09
C GLN A 69 -2.18 2.19 28.32
N SER A 70 -2.06 2.04 26.99
CA SER A 70 -1.24 2.92 26.15
C SER A 70 -1.89 4.27 25.83
N GLY A 71 -3.16 4.46 26.17
CA GLY A 71 -3.92 5.67 25.84
C GLY A 71 -4.41 5.74 24.39
N CYS A 72 -4.25 4.66 23.62
CA CYS A 72 -4.55 4.64 22.18
C CYS A 72 -6.04 4.45 21.84
N CYS A 73 -6.87 4.07 22.81
CA CYS A 73 -8.29 3.86 22.54
C CYS A 73 -9.03 5.09 22.05
N GLN A 74 -8.60 6.30 22.46
CA GLN A 74 -9.22 7.54 21.96
C GLN A 74 -9.03 7.70 20.45
N GLU A 75 -7.81 7.46 19.95
CA GLU A 75 -7.52 7.53 18.51
C GLU A 75 -8.30 6.47 17.72
N ILE A 76 -8.36 5.23 18.23
CA ILE A 76 -9.07 4.13 17.58
C ILE A 76 -10.58 4.40 17.54
N TYR A 77 -11.13 4.95 18.62
CA TYR A 77 -12.53 5.35 18.68
C TYR A 77 -12.85 6.46 17.67
N HIS A 78 -12.03 7.53 17.62
CA HIS A 78 -12.23 8.66 16.70
C HIS A 78 -11.91 8.32 15.23
N MET A 79 -10.98 7.40 14.98
CA MET A 79 -10.73 6.82 13.66
C MET A 79 -12.02 6.19 13.13
N GLY A 80 -12.75 5.48 14.00
CA GLY A 80 -14.03 4.88 13.71
C GLY A 80 -13.91 3.47 13.09
N ARG A 81 -14.94 2.65 13.30
CA ARG A 81 -14.91 1.23 12.91
C ARG A 81 -14.66 1.01 11.42
N MET A 82 -15.26 1.86 10.57
CA MET A 82 -15.11 1.75 9.12
C MET A 82 -13.65 1.92 8.71
N CYS A 83 -12.99 2.99 9.18
CA CYS A 83 -11.59 3.24 8.86
C CYS A 83 -10.66 2.16 9.42
N LEU A 84 -10.93 1.72 10.65
CA LEU A 84 -10.18 0.61 11.25
C LEU A 84 -10.31 -0.67 10.40
N ASN A 85 -11.50 -1.01 9.91
CA ASN A 85 -11.71 -2.14 8.99
C ASN A 85 -10.99 -1.97 7.65
N ILE A 86 -11.00 -0.78 7.06
CA ILE A 86 -10.32 -0.49 5.79
C ILE A 86 -8.82 -0.71 5.93
N VAL A 87 -8.21 -0.13 6.98
CA VAL A 87 -6.77 -0.26 7.24
C VAL A 87 -6.39 -1.70 7.52
N THR A 88 -7.14 -2.39 8.39
CA THR A 88 -6.87 -3.80 8.71
C THR A 88 -6.98 -4.69 7.47
N LYS A 89 -8.01 -4.49 6.64
CA LYS A 89 -8.16 -5.22 5.38
C LYS A 89 -7.01 -4.95 4.42
N HIS A 90 -6.55 -3.71 4.32
CA HIS A 90 -5.39 -3.35 3.51
C HIS A 90 -4.11 -4.03 4.01
N VAL A 91 -3.87 -4.04 5.32
CA VAL A 91 -2.72 -4.72 5.94
C VAL A 91 -2.77 -6.23 5.67
N ILE A 92 -3.92 -6.88 5.89
CA ILE A 92 -4.08 -8.31 5.66
C ILE A 92 -3.77 -8.67 4.20
N ASN A 93 -4.35 -7.92 3.25
CA ASN A 93 -4.23 -8.27 1.83
C ASN A 93 -2.85 -7.91 1.25
N SER A 94 -2.24 -6.81 1.71
CA SER A 94 -1.00 -6.29 1.13
C SER A 94 0.25 -6.82 1.83
N LEU A 95 0.22 -6.94 3.16
CA LEU A 95 1.37 -7.32 3.97
C LEU A 95 1.35 -8.80 4.38
N LEU A 96 0.16 -9.42 4.41
CA LEU A 96 -0.04 -10.81 4.85
C LEU A 96 -0.73 -11.69 3.78
N PRO A 97 -0.28 -11.67 2.52
CA PRO A 97 -0.98 -12.36 1.42
C PRO A 97 -1.03 -13.89 1.61
N LYS A 98 -0.08 -14.44 2.38
CA LYS A 98 0.06 -15.89 2.65
C LYS A 98 -0.86 -16.43 3.75
N LEU A 99 -1.59 -15.57 4.47
CA LEU A 99 -2.57 -16.04 5.44
C LEU A 99 -3.71 -16.77 4.73
N GLU A 100 -4.13 -17.89 5.31
CA GLU A 100 -5.33 -18.60 4.88
C GLU A 100 -6.57 -17.73 5.09
N ASP A 101 -7.61 -17.92 4.27
CA ASP A 101 -8.81 -17.08 4.34
C ASP A 101 -9.53 -17.17 5.70
N VAL A 102 -9.43 -18.31 6.39
CA VAL A 102 -9.91 -18.47 7.77
C VAL A 102 -9.17 -17.53 8.70
N GLN A 103 -7.83 -17.52 8.66
CA GLN A 103 -7.00 -16.65 9.50
C GLN A 103 -7.25 -15.16 9.20
N LYS A 104 -7.48 -14.80 7.92
CA LYS A 104 -7.86 -13.44 7.53
C LYS A 104 -9.19 -13.02 8.14
N ARG A 105 -10.18 -13.91 8.16
CA ARG A 105 -11.48 -13.66 8.82
C ARG A 105 -11.33 -13.52 10.33
N ASP A 106 -10.56 -14.38 10.97
CA ASP A 106 -10.31 -14.31 12.41
C ASP A 106 -9.67 -12.96 12.79
N LEU A 107 -8.75 -12.47 11.96
CA LEU A 107 -8.12 -11.17 12.17
C LEU A 107 -9.11 -9.99 12.02
N MET A 108 -10.04 -10.08 11.06
CA MET A 108 -11.10 -9.08 10.89
C MET A 108 -12.13 -9.13 12.03
N GLU A 109 -12.38 -10.29 12.62
CA GLU A 109 -13.22 -10.43 13.81
C GLU A 109 -12.55 -9.81 15.04
N LYS A 110 -11.26 -10.13 15.26
CA LYS A 110 -10.44 -9.50 16.30
C LYS A 110 -10.40 -7.97 16.16
N ASN A 111 -10.29 -7.46 14.94
CA ASN A 111 -10.37 -6.02 14.66
C ASN A 111 -11.67 -5.39 15.16
N THR A 112 -12.78 -6.10 14.96
CA THR A 112 -14.11 -5.64 15.38
C THR A 112 -14.19 -5.61 16.90
N ILE A 113 -13.73 -6.66 17.57
CA ILE A 113 -13.66 -6.74 19.05
C ILE A 113 -12.78 -5.62 19.60
N LEU A 114 -11.61 -5.39 19.00
CA LEU A 114 -10.67 -4.34 19.37
C LEU A 114 -11.34 -2.96 19.36
N TRP A 115 -12.13 -2.65 18.34
CA TRP A 115 -12.87 -1.39 18.29
C TRP A 115 -13.83 -1.26 19.48
N TYR A 116 -14.59 -2.32 19.79
CA TYR A 116 -15.51 -2.34 20.93
C TYR A 116 -14.81 -2.19 22.28
N LEU A 117 -13.58 -2.69 22.43
CA LEU A 117 -12.79 -2.48 23.66
C LEU A 117 -12.51 -1.00 23.92
N CYS A 118 -12.49 -0.18 22.87
CA CYS A 118 -12.20 1.25 22.94
C CYS A 118 -13.44 2.14 22.89
N VAL A 119 -14.65 1.57 22.78
CA VAL A 119 -15.90 2.34 22.91
C VAL A 119 -16.04 2.77 24.38
N PRO A 120 -16.24 4.07 24.65
CA PRO A 120 -16.52 4.54 26.01
C PRO A 120 -17.78 3.86 26.56
N ALA A 121 -17.73 3.40 27.82
CA ALA A 121 -18.94 3.01 28.53
C ALA A 121 -19.77 4.29 28.76
N VAL A 122 -21.01 4.28 28.26
CA VAL A 122 -22.01 5.34 28.50
C VAL A 122 -22.58 5.21 29.90
#